data_AF-A0A2V6PTM8-F1
#
_entry.id   AF-A0A2V6PTM8-F1
#
_cell.length_a   1.000
_cell.length_b   1.000
_cell.length_c   1.000
_cell.angle_alpha   90.00
_cell.angle_beta   90.00
_cell.angle_gamma   90.00
#
_symmetry.space_group_name_H-M   'P 1'
#
loop_
_entity.id
_entity.type
_entity.pdbx_description
1 polymer ?
#
loop_
_entity_poly.entity_id
_entity_poly.type
_entity_poly.pdbx_seq_one_letter_code
_entity_poly.pdbx_strand_id
1 'polypeptide(L)' 'MGSPVVNAFHVPAVLPRPGIGVFLNRCAGRENVVVSWVDGVVSDDEVDRVIHTVSDGMEWIEAR' A
#
# COMPACT_ATOMS: atom_id res chain seq x y z
N MET A 1 7.88 26.42 6.46
CA MET A 1 6.46 26.18 6.13
C MET A 1 6.22 24.68 6.22
N GLY A 2 5.14 24.25 6.88
CA GLY A 2 4.81 22.83 7.01
C GLY A 2 3.79 22.40 5.96
N SER A 3 3.91 21.18 5.46
CA SER A 3 2.89 20.53 4.63
C SER A 3 1.92 19.75 5.54
N PRO A 4 0.60 19.78 5.29
CA PRO A 4 -0.35 18.99 6.07
C PRO A 4 -0.08 17.49 5.90
N VAL A 5 -0.04 16.77 7.03
CA VAL A 5 0.02 15.30 7.03
C VAL A 5 -1.38 14.78 6.71
N VAL A 6 -1.55 14.15 5.55
CA VAL A 6 -2.84 13.67 5.05
C VAL A 6 -3.10 12.19 5.35
N ASN A 7 -2.07 11.41 5.69
CA ASN A 7 -2.15 10.01 6.11
C ASN A 7 -0.84 9.59 6.81
N ALA A 8 -0.90 8.58 7.68
CA ALA A 8 0.25 7.94 8.30
C ALA A 8 -0.02 6.44 8.52
N PHE A 9 0.99 5.63 8.26
CA PHE A 9 0.96 4.18 8.50
C PHE A 9 2.32 3.73 9.03
N HIS A 10 2.32 2.68 9.83
CA HIS A 10 3.55 2.12 10.38
C HIS A 10 4.20 1.19 9.34
N VAL A 11 5.38 1.57 8.85
CA VAL A 11 6.23 0.69 8.04
C VAL A 11 7.22 -0.01 8.96
N PRO A 12 7.19 -1.35 9.08
CA PRO A 12 8.22 -2.09 9.80
C PRO A 12 9.60 -1.83 9.20
N ALA A 13 10.57 -1.45 10.02
CA ALA A 13 11.97 -1.20 9.58
C ALA A 13 12.67 -2.45 9.02
N VAL A 14 12.08 -3.63 9.23
CA VAL A 14 12.50 -4.88 8.61
C VAL A 14 11.26 -5.46 7.98
N LEU A 15 11.13 -5.37 6.66
CA LEU A 15 10.12 -6.16 5.95
C LEU A 15 10.48 -7.64 6.18
N PRO A 16 9.65 -8.43 6.86
CA PRO A 16 9.91 -9.86 6.98
C PRO A 16 9.99 -10.44 5.55
N ARG A 17 10.83 -11.46 5.35
CA ARG A 17 10.79 -12.23 4.09
C ARG A 17 9.32 -12.64 3.87
N PRO A 18 8.70 -12.19 2.77
CA PRO A 18 9.26 -12.13 1.41
C PRO A 18 9.76 -10.76 0.94
N GLY A 19 9.91 -9.74 1.80
CA GLY A 19 10.35 -8.41 1.35
C GLY A 19 9.22 -7.59 0.72
N ILE A 20 7.98 -7.91 1.06
CA ILE A 20 6.76 -7.17 0.70
C ILE A 20 5.84 -7.07 1.93
N GLY A 21 5.14 -5.94 2.07
CA GLY A 21 4.10 -5.71 3.07
C GLY A 21 2.92 -4.96 2.46
N VAL A 22 1.71 -5.39 2.81
CA VAL A 22 0.45 -4.76 2.41
C VAL A 22 -0.23 -4.23 3.67
N PHE A 23 -0.55 -2.93 3.67
CA PHE A 23 -1.11 -2.22 4.81
C PHE A 23 -2.44 -1.58 4.41
N LEU A 24 -3.48 -1.95 5.15
CA LEU A 24 -4.81 -1.39 5.03
C LEU A 24 -5.02 -0.39 6.15
N ASN A 25 -5.48 0.82 5.84
CA ASN A 25 -5.92 1.76 6.85
C ASN A 25 -7.14 2.56 6.40
N ARG A 26 -7.78 3.24 7.35
CA ARG A 26 -8.83 4.21 7.06
C ARG A 26 -8.40 5.57 7.58
N CYS A 27 -8.36 6.56 6.69
CA CYS A 27 -8.01 7.94 7.02
C CYS A 27 -8.99 8.90 6.37
N ALA A 28 -9.50 9.89 7.13
CA ALA A 28 -10.46 10.89 6.64
C ALA A 28 -11.68 10.30 5.90
N GLY A 29 -12.20 9.15 6.35
CA GLY A 29 -13.34 8.47 5.74
C GLY A 29 -13.03 7.74 4.42
N ARG A 30 -11.76 7.71 4.00
CA ARG A 30 -11.28 6.94 2.85
C ARG A 30 -10.53 5.71 3.34
N GLU A 31 -10.74 4.61 2.66
CA GLU A 31 -9.92 3.41 2.83
C GLU A 31 -8.68 3.54 1.95
N ASN A 32 -7.53 3.11 2.47
CA ASN A 32 -6.26 3.19 1.76
C ASN A 32 -5.59 1.81 1.79
N VAL A 33 -4.97 1.47 0.67
CA VAL A 33 -3.98 0.41 0.55
C VAL A 33 -2.62 1.05 0.37
N VAL A 34 -1.65 0.56 1.12
CA VAL A 34 -0.24 0.84 0.87
C VAL A 34 0.50 -0.48 0.70
N VAL A 35 1.20 -0.62 -0.42
CA VAL A 35 2.12 -1.73 -0.66
C VAL A 35 3.53 -1.19 -0.54
N SER A 36 4.37 -1.86 0.24
CA SER A 36 5.80 -1.54 0.41
C SER A 36 6.59 -2.80 0.12
N TRP A 37 7.62 -2.69 -0.73
CA TRP A 37 8.45 -3.82 -1.13
C TRP A 37 9.93 -3.42 -1.18
N VAL A 38 10.79 -4.44 -1.15
CA VAL A 38 12.23 -4.30 -1.36
C VAL A 38 12.50 -4.34 -2.85
N ASP A 39 13.16 -3.29 -3.35
CA ASP A 39 13.60 -3.22 -4.74
C ASP A 39 14.47 -4.43 -5.13
N GLY A 40 14.20 -5.00 -6.30
CA GLY A 40 14.86 -6.22 -6.79
C GLY A 40 14.43 -7.54 -6.13
N VAL A 41 13.59 -7.52 -5.09
CA VAL A 41 12.98 -8.74 -4.51
C VAL A 41 11.58 -8.98 -5.08
N VAL A 42 10.82 -7.90 -5.28
CA VAL A 42 9.52 -7.91 -5.95
C VAL A 42 9.56 -6.87 -7.06
N SER A 43 9.11 -7.24 -8.25
CA SER A 43 9.02 -6.34 -9.40
C SER A 43 7.78 -5.44 -9.35
N ASP A 44 7.83 -4.30 -10.04
CA ASP A 44 6.69 -3.39 -10.14
C ASP A 44 5.45 -4.08 -10.72
N ASP A 45 5.61 -4.96 -11.73
CA ASP A 45 4.51 -5.74 -12.30
C ASP A 45 3.84 -6.67 -11.27
N GLU A 46 4.61 -7.24 -10.34
CA GLU A 46 4.08 -8.08 -9.26
C GLU A 46 3.34 -7.24 -8.22
N VAL A 47 3.85 -6.04 -7.92
CA VAL A 47 3.19 -5.08 -7.02
C VAL A 47 1.85 -4.61 -7.62
N ASP A 48 1.83 -4.28 -8.90
CA ASP A 48 0.60 -3.86 -9.60
C ASP A 48 -0.47 -4.96 -9.55
N ARG A 49 -0.08 -6.23 -9.72
CA ARG A 49 -1.00 -7.36 -9.56
C ARG A 49 -1.54 -7.48 -8.14
N VAL A 50 -0.73 -7.21 -7.12
CA VAL A 50 -1.18 -7.20 -5.72
C VAL A 50 -2.20 -6.08 -5.50
N ILE A 51 -1.91 -4.87 -5.97
CA ILE A 51 -2.82 -3.73 -5.87
C ILE A 51 -4.14 -4.06 -6.57
N HIS A 52 -4.09 -4.62 -7.78
CA HIS A 52 -5.28 -5.00 -8.53
C HIS A 52 -6.10 -6.07 -7.81
N THR A 53 -5.44 -7.11 -7.29
CA THR A 53 -6.12 -8.20 -6.56
C THR A 53 -6.81 -7.70 -5.29
N VAL A 54 -6.13 -6.84 -4.53
CA VAL A 54 -6.72 -6.27 -3.30
C VAL A 54 -7.86 -5.32 -3.65
N SER A 55 -7.71 -4.49 -4.69
CA SER A 55 -8.75 -3.56 -5.12
C SER A 55 -10.00 -4.29 -5.60
N ASP A 56 -9.85 -5.33 -6.42
CA ASP A 56 -10.95 -6.17 -6.90
C ASP A 56 -11.66 -6.88 -5.73
N GLY A 57 -10.90 -7.50 -4.83
CA GLY A 57 -11.46 -8.18 -3.65
C GLY A 57 -12.16 -7.24 -2.65
N MET A 58 -11.80 -5.96 -2.65
CA MET A 58 -12.43 -4.92 -1.83
C MET A 58 -13.55 -4.16 -2.57
N GLU A 59 -13.84 -4.52 -3.82
CA GLU A 59 -14.78 -3.82 -4.71
C GLU A 59 -14.44 -2.32 -4.86
N TRP A 60 -13.15 -1.98 -4.74
CA TRP A 60 -12.67 -0.61 -4.82
C TRP A 60 -12.56 -0.16 -6.28
N ILE A 61 -13.03 1.05 -6.53
CA ILE A 61 -12.94 1.72 -7.82
C ILE A 61 -11.87 2.80 -7.68
N GLU A 62 -10.92 2.85 -8.61
CA GLU A 62 -9.89 3.89 -8.61
C GLU A 62 -10.52 5.28 -8.46
N ALA A 63 -10.05 6.04 -7.47
CA ALA A 63 -10.45 7.42 -7.32
C ALA A 63 -9.82 8.24 -8.45
N ARG A 64 -10.66 8.69 -9.39
CA ARG A 64 -10.31 9.64 -10.45
C ARG A 64 -9.82 10.98 -9.91
#